data_AF-A0A945GUQ0-F1
#
_entry.id   AF-A0A945GUQ0-F1
#
_cell.length_a   1.000
_cell.length_b   1.000
_cell.length_c   1.000
_cell.angle_alpha   90.00
_cell.angle_beta   90.00
_cell.angle_gamma   90.00
#
_symmetry.space_group_name_H-M   'P 1'
#
loop_
_entity.id
_entity.type
_entity.pdbx_description
1 polymer ?
#
loop_
_entity_poly.entity_id
_entity_poly.type
_entity_poly.pdbx_seq_one_letter_code
_entity_poly.pdbx_strand_id
1 'polypeptide(L)'
;MTDQSKINSEVDQELDALAAIIKRAERDLADDKLLTIGGLPERTQAVCNKVADMPVEDGRQFETRLNALISELDALGRNISSQQAELAERLTKMAEENPEQNESDQS
;
A
#
# COMPACT_ATOMS: atom_id res chain seq x y z
N MET A 1 19.20 -30.68 -2.40
CA MET A 1 18.14 -29.71 -2.05
C MET A 1 17.53 -29.29 -3.38
N THR A 2 16.28 -29.65 -3.64
CA THR A 2 15.62 -29.41 -4.94
C THR A 2 15.40 -27.92 -5.17
N ASP A 3 15.59 -27.42 -6.39
CA ASP A 3 15.37 -26.02 -6.77
C ASP A 3 13.99 -25.49 -6.36
N GLN A 4 12.97 -26.36 -6.34
CA GLN A 4 11.61 -26.00 -5.92
C GLN A 4 11.51 -25.53 -4.46
N SER A 5 12.22 -26.20 -3.53
CA SER A 5 12.20 -25.80 -2.11
C SER A 5 12.80 -24.41 -1.90
N LYS A 6 13.75 -24.03 -2.76
CA LYS A 6 14.37 -22.70 -2.73
C LYS A 6 13.40 -21.65 -3.25
N ILE A 7 12.72 -21.91 -4.37
CA ILE A 7 11.70 -21.02 -4.94
C ILE A 7 10.59 -20.77 -3.92
N ASN A 8 10.08 -21.81 -3.26
CA ASN A 8 9.02 -21.67 -2.25
C ASN A 8 9.48 -20.75 -1.10
N SER A 9 10.72 -20.95 -0.60
CA SER A 9 11.28 -20.11 0.45
C SER A 9 11.48 -18.65 0.01
N GLU A 10 11.84 -18.41 -1.26
CA GLU A 10 11.98 -17.06 -1.80
C GLU A 10 10.63 -16.35 -1.89
N VAL A 11 9.59 -17.06 -2.35
CA VAL A 11 8.21 -16.53 -2.40
C VAL A 11 7.72 -16.20 -0.98
N ASP A 12 7.94 -17.08 -0.01
CA ASP A 12 7.57 -16.83 1.39
C ASP A 12 8.23 -15.57 1.95
N GLN A 13 9.53 -15.41 1.73
CA GLN A 13 10.28 -14.24 2.20
C GLN A 13 9.81 -12.94 1.55
N GLU A 14 9.48 -12.96 0.27
CA GLU A 14 8.98 -11.78 -0.42
C GLU A 14 7.56 -11.42 0.05
N LEU A 15 6.69 -12.41 0.26
CA LEU A 15 5.36 -12.18 0.84
C LEU A 15 5.44 -11.60 2.26
N ASP A 16 6.36 -12.09 3.10
CA ASP A 16 6.62 -11.52 4.43
C ASP A 16 7.11 -10.07 4.34
N ALA A 17 8.01 -9.79 3.40
CA ALA A 17 8.53 -8.44 3.20
C ALA A 17 7.45 -7.47 2.69
N LEU A 18 6.57 -7.92 1.80
CA LEU A 18 5.43 -7.13 1.33
C LEU A 18 4.46 -6.82 2.47
N ALA A 19 4.09 -7.82 3.27
CA ALA A 19 3.23 -7.62 4.44
C ALA A 19 3.86 -6.65 5.46
N ALA A 20 5.18 -6.71 5.66
CA ALA A 20 5.88 -5.78 6.55
C ALA A 20 5.83 -4.33 6.04
N ILE A 21 5.92 -4.12 4.73
CA ILE A 21 5.78 -2.79 4.11
C ILE A 21 4.36 -2.26 4.29
N ILE A 22 3.34 -3.09 4.04
CA ILE A 22 1.93 -2.68 4.21
C ILE A 22 1.66 -2.28 5.65
N LYS A 23 2.05 -3.11 6.63
CA LYS A 23 1.91 -2.78 8.06
C LYS A 23 2.69 -1.54 8.49
N ARG A 24 3.82 -1.25 7.83
CA ARG A 24 4.53 0.01 8.06
C ARG A 24 3.77 1.18 7.48
N ALA A 25 3.26 1.06 6.26
CA ALA A 25 2.45 2.08 5.61
C ALA A 25 1.17 2.39 6.39
N GLU A 26 0.48 1.39 6.92
CA GLU A 26 -0.69 1.58 7.78
C GLU A 26 -0.36 2.38 9.05
N ARG A 27 0.78 2.10 9.68
CA ARG A 27 1.26 2.86 10.84
C ARG A 27 1.67 4.28 10.48
N ASP A 28 2.40 4.44 9.38
CA ASP A 28 2.78 5.76 8.88
C ASP A 28 1.51 6.59 8.58
N LEU A 29 0.48 5.98 7.99
CA LEU A 29 -0.81 6.61 7.74
C LEU A 29 -1.50 7.07 9.03
N ALA A 30 -1.58 6.19 10.03
CA ALA A 30 -2.20 6.46 11.32
C ALA A 30 -1.47 7.55 12.13
N ASP A 31 -0.17 7.71 11.90
CA ASP A 31 0.67 8.73 12.52
C ASP A 31 0.71 10.05 11.72
N ASP A 32 -0.13 10.22 10.68
CA ASP A 32 -0.10 11.35 9.73
C ASP A 32 1.29 11.57 9.08
N LYS A 33 2.06 10.50 8.89
CA LYS A 33 3.40 10.53 8.28
C LYS A 33 3.34 10.25 6.79
N LEU A 34 4.42 10.64 6.09
CA LEU A 34 4.61 10.33 4.68
C LEU A 34 4.73 8.81 4.47
N LEU A 35 3.88 8.26 3.62
CA LEU A 35 3.87 6.85 3.29
C LEU A 35 5.10 6.43 2.50
N THR A 36 5.78 5.39 2.98
CA THR A 36 6.87 4.74 2.26
C THR A 36 6.37 3.46 1.60
N ILE A 37 5.68 3.59 0.46
CA ILE A 37 5.14 2.46 -0.33
C ILE A 37 5.81 2.31 -1.71
N GLY A 38 6.93 3.00 -1.94
CA GLY A 38 7.65 2.95 -3.21
C GLY A 38 8.12 1.54 -3.55
N GLY A 39 7.92 1.13 -4.81
CA GLY A 39 8.31 -0.19 -5.30
C GLY A 39 7.34 -1.32 -4.94
N LEU A 40 6.25 -1.04 -4.21
CA LEU A 40 5.27 -2.05 -3.79
C LEU A 40 4.57 -2.71 -5.00
N PRO A 41 4.13 -1.97 -6.04
CA PRO A 41 3.52 -2.58 -7.23
C PRO A 41 4.47 -3.53 -7.96
N GLU A 42 5.72 -3.11 -8.19
CA GLU A 42 6.72 -3.89 -8.92
C GLU A 42 7.08 -5.17 -8.17
N ARG A 43 7.24 -5.08 -6.84
CA ARG A 43 7.54 -6.25 -6.00
C ARG A 43 6.36 -7.21 -5.91
N THR A 44 5.15 -6.69 -5.78
CA THR A 44 3.92 -7.52 -5.75
C THR A 44 3.77 -8.26 -7.08
N GLN A 45 3.93 -7.56 -8.20
CA GLN A 45 3.90 -8.17 -9.53
C GLN A 45 4.97 -9.26 -9.68
N ALA A 46 6.20 -9.02 -9.21
CA ALA A 46 7.28 -10.00 -9.27
C ALA A 46 6.94 -11.29 -8.49
N VAL A 47 6.34 -11.17 -7.31
CA VAL A 47 5.91 -12.33 -6.52
C VAL A 47 4.75 -13.07 -7.20
N CYS A 48 3.75 -12.35 -7.72
CA CYS A 48 2.65 -12.96 -8.45
C CYS A 48 3.15 -13.74 -9.69
N ASN A 49 4.11 -13.17 -10.43
CA ASN A 49 4.72 -13.85 -11.57
C ASN A 49 5.46 -15.12 -11.14
N LYS A 50 6.25 -15.05 -10.05
CA LYS A 50 6.93 -16.23 -9.51
C LYS A 50 5.94 -17.33 -9.14
N VAL A 51 4.83 -17.00 -8.49
CA VAL A 51 3.80 -17.98 -8.11
C VAL A 51 3.07 -18.53 -9.34
N ALA A 52 2.82 -17.70 -10.36
CA ALA A 52 2.20 -18.12 -11.61
C ALA A 52 3.06 -19.10 -12.41
N ASP A 53 4.39 -18.98 -12.31
CA ASP A 53 5.36 -19.85 -13.00
C ASP A 53 5.58 -21.20 -12.27
N MET A 54 5.00 -21.38 -11.07
CA MET A 54 5.15 -22.61 -10.28
C MET A 54 4.19 -23.72 -10.71
N PRO A 55 4.52 -25.00 -10.42
CA PRO A 55 3.55 -26.09 -10.52
C PRO A 55 2.28 -25.77 -9.73
N VAL A 56 1.11 -26.10 -10.27
CA VAL A 56 -0.20 -25.73 -9.69
C VAL A 56 -0.34 -26.10 -8.22
N GLU A 57 0.09 -27.30 -7.83
CA GLU A 57 0.02 -27.78 -6.44
C GLU A 57 0.90 -26.94 -5.49
N ASP A 58 2.08 -26.50 -5.95
CA ASP A 58 2.95 -25.63 -5.17
C ASP A 58 2.44 -24.18 -5.16
N GLY A 59 1.85 -23.69 -6.27
CA GLY A 59 1.28 -22.35 -6.32
C GLY A 59 0.07 -22.19 -5.39
N ARG A 60 -0.77 -23.23 -5.30
CA ARG A 60 -1.97 -23.26 -4.42
C ARG A 60 -1.67 -23.00 -2.96
N GLN A 61 -0.49 -23.41 -2.47
CA GLN A 61 -0.13 -23.19 -1.07
C GLN A 61 -0.03 -21.69 -0.70
N PHE A 62 0.19 -20.82 -1.69
CA PHE A 62 0.29 -19.37 -1.49
C PHE A 62 -1.03 -18.62 -1.68
N GLU A 63 -2.08 -19.28 -2.16
CA GLU A 63 -3.36 -18.63 -2.50
C GLU A 63 -3.94 -17.86 -1.30
N THR A 64 -3.95 -18.48 -0.12
CA THR A 64 -4.45 -17.83 1.10
C THR A 64 -3.63 -16.60 1.47
N ARG A 65 -2.30 -16.67 1.33
CA ARG A 65 -1.40 -15.56 1.64
C ARG A 65 -1.55 -14.41 0.65
N LEU A 66 -1.66 -14.72 -0.64
CA LEU A 66 -1.88 -13.72 -1.69
C LEU A 66 -3.22 -13.02 -1.52
N ASN A 67 -4.29 -13.76 -1.21
CA ASN A 67 -5.61 -13.18 -0.95
C ASN A 67 -5.62 -12.27 0.29
N ALA A 68 -4.89 -12.67 1.34
CA ALA A 68 -4.70 -11.81 2.52
C ALA A 68 -3.95 -10.52 2.13
N LEU A 69 -2.86 -10.63 1.37
CA LEU A 69 -2.08 -9.48 0.90
C LEU A 69 -2.91 -8.51 0.06
N ILE A 70 -3.72 -9.03 -0.88
CA ILE A 70 -4.64 -8.22 -1.69
C ILE A 70 -5.65 -7.48 -0.80
N SER A 71 -6.23 -8.18 0.18
CA SER A 71 -7.19 -7.59 1.11
C SER A 71 -6.58 -6.46 1.96
N GLU A 72 -5.34 -6.64 2.40
CA GLU A 72 -4.57 -5.62 3.14
C GLU A 72 -4.24 -4.41 2.24
N LEU A 73 -3.83 -4.64 0.98
CA LEU A 73 -3.58 -3.56 0.01
C LEU A 73 -4.84 -2.75 -0.30
N ASP A 74 -5.98 -3.42 -0.49
CA ASP A 74 -7.27 -2.75 -0.72
C ASP A 74 -7.70 -1.92 0.49
N ALA A 75 -7.50 -2.44 1.70
CA ALA A 75 -7.78 -1.71 2.94
C ALA A 75 -6.89 -0.47 3.05
N LEU A 76 -5.58 -0.61 2.80
CA LEU A 76 -4.65 0.51 2.79
C LEU A 76 -5.06 1.57 1.76
N GLY A 77 -5.42 1.17 0.54
CA GLY A 77 -5.87 2.09 -0.52
C GLY A 77 -7.13 2.88 -0.14
N ARG A 78 -8.10 2.22 0.52
CA ARG A 78 -9.29 2.89 1.06
C ARG A 78 -8.94 3.90 2.16
N ASN A 79 -8.06 3.52 3.09
CA ASN A 79 -7.66 4.40 4.20
C ASN A 79 -6.93 5.64 3.68
N ILE A 80 -6.01 5.48 2.72
CA ILE A 80 -5.33 6.60 2.06
C ILE A 80 -6.34 7.54 1.40
N SER A 81 -7.28 6.99 0.64
CA SER A 81 -8.31 7.79 -0.03
C SER A 81 -9.18 8.57 0.95
N SER A 82 -9.56 7.95 2.08
CA SER A 82 -10.33 8.61 3.15
C SER A 82 -9.55 9.78 3.74
N GLN A 83 -8.29 9.57 4.12
CA GLN A 83 -7.47 10.62 4.74
C GLN A 83 -7.20 11.79 3.77
N GLN A 84 -7.01 11.50 2.47
CA GLN A 84 -6.88 12.56 1.46
C GLN A 84 -8.17 13.38 1.30
N ALA A 85 -9.34 12.74 1.34
CA ALA A 85 -10.62 13.43 1.29
C ALA A 85 -10.82 14.34 2.52
N GLU A 86 -10.51 13.83 3.71
CA GLU A 86 -10.57 14.61 4.96
C GLU A 86 -9.60 15.79 4.95
N LEU A 87 -8.37 15.60 4.46
CA LEU A 87 -7.39 16.67 4.33
C LEU A 87 -7.87 17.75 3.34
N ALA A 88 -8.41 17.34 2.20
CA ALA A 88 -8.97 18.26 1.21
C ALA A 88 -10.12 19.08 1.78
N GLU A 89 -11.06 18.45 2.50
CA GLU A 89 -12.18 19.14 3.16
C GLU A 89 -11.68 20.17 4.19
N ARG A 90 -10.67 19.80 4.99
CA ARG A 90 -10.06 20.72 5.97
C ARG A 90 -9.40 21.91 5.30
N LEU A 91 -8.68 21.69 4.19
CA LEU A 91 -8.06 22.77 3.42
C LEU A 91 -9.11 23.71 2.81
N THR A 92 -10.22 23.17 2.30
CA THR A 92 -11.34 23.99 1.80
C THR A 92 -11.94 24.85 2.90
N LYS A 93 -12.26 24.27 4.07
CA LYS A 93 -12.79 25.04 5.21
C LYS A 93 -11.83 26.15 5.66
N MET A 94 -10.54 25.86 5.76
CA MET A 94 -9.54 26.88 6.10
C MET A 94 -9.44 28.01 5.08
N ALA A 95 -9.67 27.73 3.79
CA ALA A 95 -9.72 28.75 2.75
C ALA A 95 -11.00 29.61 2.82
N GLU A 96 -12.14 29.00 3.17
CA GLU A 96 -13.42 29.71 3.36
C GLU A 96 -13.43 30.58 4.63
N GLU A 97 -12.69 30.18 5.67
CA GLU A 97 -12.55 30.91 6.94
C GLU A 97 -11.52 32.05 6.90
N ASN A 98 -10.72 32.20 5.84
CA ASN A 98 -9.76 33.31 5.62
C ASN A 98 -9.91 34.01 4.24
N PRO A 99 -11.04 34.68 3.94
CA PRO A 99 -11.23 35.37 2.67
C PRO A 99 -10.55 36.76 2.56
N GLU A 100 -10.12 37.39 3.65
CA GLU A 100 -9.82 38.84 3.71
C GLU A 100 -8.34 39.24 3.82
N GLN A 101 -7.50 38.89 2.83
CA GLN A 101 -6.20 39.57 2.64
C GLN A 101 -5.92 40.06 1.21
N ASN A 102 -6.90 40.03 0.31
CA ASN A 102 -6.66 40.35 -1.11
C ASN A 102 -7.38 41.59 -1.66
N GLU A 103 -8.11 42.36 -0.84
CA GLU A 103 -8.88 43.53 -1.31
C GLU A 103 -8.46 44.88 -0.70
N SER A 104 -7.35 44.96 0.03
CA SER A 104 -6.94 46.23 0.69
C SER A 104 -5.94 47.09 -0.10
N ASP A 105 -5.56 46.72 -1.32
CA ASP A 105 -4.54 47.44 -2.10
C ASP A 105 -5.06 47.77 -3.51
N GLN A 106 -5.98 48.74 -3.60
CA GLN A 106 -6.12 49.67 -4.73
C GLN A 106 -7.30 50.63 -4.45
N SER A 107 -7.01 51.67 -3.65
CA SER A 107 -7.74 52.94 -3.65
C SER A 107 -6.86 54.02 -4.28
#